data_AF-A0A0S8B993-F1
#
_entry.id   AF-A0A0S8B993-F1
#
_cell.length_a   1.000
_cell.length_b   1.000
_cell.length_c   1.000
_cell.angle_alpha   90.00
_cell.angle_beta   90.00
_cell.angle_gamma   90.00
#
_symmetry.space_group_name_H-M   'P 1'
#
loop_
_entity.id
_entity.type
_entity.pdbx_description
1 polymer ?
#
loop_
_entity_poly.entity_id
_entity_poly.type
_entity_poly.pdbx_seq_one_letter_code
_entity_poly.pdbx_strand_id
1 'polypeptide(L)'
;MRKIEALKFILPALAALMFATSALAERANPYIVMAQSAWSAFQCSVLAEKANNMAEQKRLFDYGYAQGKKFIAALEAGMAKKEDVPGAAPFSMLLLVRGPTPDFALGRIFEAALRAALEDVFAASDAYTSEGIQQSTATREFWKRNCSLIGS
;
A
#
# COMPACT_ATOMS: atom_id res chain seq x y z
N MET A 1 -22.30 -53.79 19.88
CA MET A 1 -22.98 -53.58 18.58
C MET A 1 -23.69 -52.22 18.43
N ARG A 2 -24.20 -51.57 19.51
CA ARG A 2 -24.86 -50.24 19.42
C ARG A 2 -23.99 -49.02 19.01
N LYS A 3 -22.65 -49.08 19.15
CA LYS A 3 -21.76 -47.93 18.88
C LYS A 3 -21.48 -47.68 17.38
N ILE A 4 -21.72 -48.66 16.52
CA ILE A 4 -21.37 -48.60 15.09
C ILE A 4 -22.49 -47.92 14.28
N GLU A 5 -23.73 -47.97 14.76
CA GLU A 5 -24.91 -47.33 14.14
C GLU A 5 -24.86 -45.80 14.25
N ALA A 6 -24.40 -45.26 15.39
CA ALA A 6 -24.29 -43.82 15.61
C ALA A 6 -23.24 -43.16 14.69
N LEU A 7 -22.17 -43.89 14.35
CA LEU A 7 -21.08 -43.38 13.52
C LEU A 7 -21.51 -43.14 12.06
N LYS A 8 -22.50 -43.90 11.57
CA LYS A 8 -23.05 -43.77 10.20
C LYS A 8 -23.86 -42.48 9.99
N PHE A 9 -24.46 -41.94 11.04
CA PHE A 9 -25.21 -40.68 10.99
C PHE A 9 -24.36 -39.44 11.28
N ILE A 10 -23.24 -39.60 11.99
CA ILE A 10 -22.32 -38.49 12.32
C ILE A 10 -21.45 -38.10 11.11
N LEU A 11 -21.06 -39.07 10.28
CA LEU A 11 -20.20 -38.85 9.12
C LEU A 11 -20.79 -37.93 8.02
N PRO A 12 -22.07 -38.06 7.60
CA PRO A 12 -22.65 -37.16 6.60
C PRO A 12 -22.96 -35.75 7.16
N ALA A 13 -23.23 -35.63 8.47
CA ALA A 13 -23.46 -34.34 9.11
C ALA A 13 -22.18 -33.48 9.20
N LEU A 14 -21.02 -34.11 9.36
CA LEU A 14 -19.73 -33.42 9.40
C LEU A 14 -19.29 -32.93 8.00
N ALA A 15 -19.68 -33.64 6.93
CA ALA A 15 -19.38 -33.23 5.55
C ALA A 15 -20.17 -32.01 5.09
N ALA A 16 -21.41 -31.82 5.59
CA ALA A 16 -22.26 -30.68 5.25
C ALA A 16 -21.78 -29.35 5.86
N LEU A 17 -21.03 -29.40 6.98
CA LEU A 17 -20.47 -28.20 7.64
C LEU A 17 -19.24 -27.62 6.92
N MET A 18 -18.59 -28.38 6.03
CA MET A 18 -17.40 -27.89 5.30
C MET A 18 -17.72 -27.04 4.06
N PHE A 19 -18.98 -26.95 3.64
CA PHE A 19 -19.38 -26.17 2.46
C PHE A 19 -19.97 -24.78 2.79
N ALA A 20 -20.13 -24.44 4.06
CA ALA A 20 -20.75 -23.18 4.48
C ALA A 20 -19.76 -22.00 4.67
N THR A 21 -18.46 -22.20 4.42
CA THR A 21 -17.43 -21.16 4.56
C THR A 21 -16.96 -20.61 3.22
N SER A 22 -17.87 -20.34 2.28
CA SER A 22 -17.62 -19.25 1.32
C SER A 22 -17.77 -17.92 2.06
N ALA A 23 -16.82 -17.67 2.97
CA ALA A 23 -16.64 -16.40 3.62
C ALA A 23 -16.65 -15.32 2.52
N LEU A 24 -17.53 -14.34 2.68
CA LEU A 24 -17.51 -13.08 1.96
C LEU A 24 -16.11 -12.49 2.15
N ALA A 25 -15.19 -12.80 1.24
CA ALA A 25 -14.01 -12.00 1.04
C ALA A 25 -14.54 -10.68 0.47
N GLU A 26 -14.86 -9.74 1.36
CA GLU A 26 -15.18 -8.37 1.01
C GLU A 26 -14.00 -7.86 0.19
N ARG A 27 -14.18 -7.81 -1.14
CA ARG A 27 -13.11 -7.37 -2.04
C ARG A 27 -12.85 -5.92 -1.69
N ALA A 28 -11.64 -5.62 -1.24
CA ALA A 28 -11.21 -4.25 -0.99
C ALA A 28 -11.56 -3.39 -2.22
N ASN A 29 -12.14 -2.22 -1.99
CA ASN A 29 -12.50 -1.31 -3.06
C ASN A 29 -11.25 -1.05 -3.94
N PRO A 30 -11.31 -1.34 -5.25
CA PRO A 30 -10.12 -1.30 -6.11
C PRO A 30 -9.45 0.07 -6.11
N TYR A 31 -10.20 1.16 -5.90
CA TYR A 31 -9.64 2.51 -5.83
C TYR A 31 -8.82 2.74 -4.55
N ILE A 32 -9.14 2.03 -3.47
CA ILE A 32 -8.37 2.10 -2.23
C ILE A 32 -7.06 1.33 -2.37
N VAL A 33 -7.08 0.23 -3.11
CA VAL A 33 -5.85 -0.46 -3.52
C VAL A 33 -4.98 0.45 -4.39
N MET A 34 -5.57 1.26 -5.26
CA MET A 34 -4.82 2.27 -6.06
C MET A 34 -4.21 3.35 -5.17
N ALA A 35 -4.93 3.84 -4.15
CA ALA A 35 -4.37 4.79 -3.19
C ALA A 35 -3.15 4.21 -2.47
N GLN A 36 -3.28 3.00 -1.92
CA GLN A 36 -2.19 2.32 -1.22
C GLN A 36 -1.01 2.02 -2.15
N SER A 37 -1.29 1.68 -3.41
CA SER A 37 -0.27 1.48 -4.44
C SER A 37 0.48 2.77 -4.74
N ALA A 38 -0.24 3.89 -4.89
CA ALA A 38 0.35 5.20 -5.14
C ALA A 38 1.26 5.65 -3.99
N TRP A 39 0.77 5.55 -2.75
CA TRP A 39 1.54 5.89 -1.55
C TRP A 39 2.83 5.08 -1.46
N SER A 40 2.71 3.75 -1.53
CA SER A 40 3.86 2.84 -1.43
C SER A 40 4.87 3.10 -2.55
N ALA A 41 4.40 3.31 -3.78
CA ALA A 41 5.25 3.61 -4.92
C ALA A 41 6.00 4.93 -4.75
N PHE A 42 5.35 5.99 -4.26
CA PHE A 42 6.04 7.26 -3.96
C PHE A 42 7.08 7.12 -2.87
N GLN A 43 6.79 6.41 -1.78
CA GLN A 43 7.79 6.13 -0.74
C GLN A 43 8.99 5.37 -1.32
N CYS A 44 8.73 4.32 -2.09
CA CYS A 44 9.75 3.51 -2.73
C CYS A 44 10.57 4.28 -3.78
N SER A 45 9.94 5.21 -4.51
CA SER A 45 10.63 6.11 -5.44
C SER A 45 11.66 6.96 -4.70
N VAL A 46 11.29 7.54 -3.56
CA VAL A 46 12.18 8.37 -2.74
C VAL A 46 13.33 7.55 -2.15
N LEU A 47 13.04 6.32 -1.68
CA LEU A 47 14.09 5.41 -1.22
C LEU A 47 15.06 5.02 -2.35
N ALA A 48 14.54 4.75 -3.55
CA ALA A 48 15.36 4.44 -4.72
C ALA A 48 16.25 5.63 -5.12
N GLU A 49 15.72 6.85 -5.12
CA GLU A 49 16.48 8.08 -5.35
C GLU A 49 17.63 8.18 -4.36
N LYS A 50 17.32 8.05 -3.07
CA LYS A 50 18.32 8.14 -2.00
C LYS A 50 19.34 7.00 -2.03
N ALA A 51 18.98 5.85 -2.62
CA ALA A 51 19.86 4.72 -2.88
C ALA A 51 20.71 4.88 -4.17
N ASN A 52 20.58 6.00 -4.91
CA ASN A 52 21.17 6.22 -6.23
C ASN A 52 20.68 5.27 -7.33
N ASN A 53 19.48 4.69 -7.18
CA ASN A 53 18.83 3.86 -8.20
C ASN A 53 17.78 4.66 -8.99
N MET A 54 18.25 5.51 -9.90
CA MET A 54 17.39 6.43 -10.65
C MET A 54 16.41 5.74 -11.62
N ALA A 55 16.74 4.52 -12.08
CA ALA A 55 15.85 3.74 -12.92
C ALA A 55 14.59 3.30 -12.14
N GLU A 56 14.79 2.74 -10.94
CA GLU A 56 13.67 2.37 -10.06
C GLU A 56 12.93 3.60 -9.54
N GLN A 57 13.64 4.69 -9.21
CA GLN A 57 13.03 5.97 -8.84
C GLN A 57 11.99 6.38 -9.87
N LYS A 58 12.37 6.46 -11.15
CA LYS A 58 11.48 6.90 -12.21
C LYS A 58 10.30 5.94 -12.41
N ARG A 59 10.58 4.63 -12.46
CA ARG A 59 9.56 3.59 -12.65
C ARG A 59 8.48 3.66 -11.57
N LEU A 60 8.91 3.78 -10.32
CA LEU A 60 8.03 3.84 -9.15
C LEU A 60 7.28 5.17 -9.07
N PHE A 61 7.93 6.29 -9.41
CA PHE A 61 7.26 7.58 -9.49
C PHE A 61 6.14 7.56 -10.53
N ASP A 62 6.44 7.09 -11.75
CA ASP A 62 5.47 7.05 -12.84
C ASP A 62 4.28 6.13 -12.50
N TYR A 63 4.56 4.95 -11.92
CA TYR A 63 3.52 4.05 -11.45
C TYR A 63 2.67 4.69 -10.35
N GLY A 64 3.30 5.30 -9.34
CA GLY A 64 2.61 5.95 -8.23
C GLY A 64 1.73 7.10 -8.70
N TYR A 65 2.24 7.93 -9.61
CA TYR A 65 1.51 9.03 -10.22
C TYR A 65 0.29 8.54 -11.02
N ALA A 66 0.46 7.46 -11.81
CA ALA A 66 -0.64 6.87 -12.56
C ALA A 66 -1.75 6.30 -11.64
N GLN A 67 -1.39 5.59 -10.57
CA GLN A 67 -2.36 5.06 -9.61
C GLN A 67 -3.04 6.18 -8.81
N GLY A 68 -2.27 7.18 -8.38
CA GLY A 68 -2.78 8.32 -7.63
C GLY A 68 -3.80 9.14 -8.43
N LYS A 69 -3.54 9.38 -9.72
CA LYS A 69 -4.52 10.06 -10.60
C LYS A 69 -5.83 9.29 -10.70
N LYS A 70 -5.78 7.96 -10.87
CA LYS A 70 -6.99 7.12 -10.93
C LYS A 70 -7.78 7.18 -9.64
N PHE A 71 -7.10 7.16 -8.49
CA PHE A 71 -7.74 7.30 -7.19
C PHE A 71 -8.42 8.66 -7.01
N ILE A 72 -7.75 9.76 -7.36
CA ILE A 72 -8.33 11.10 -7.27
C ILE A 72 -9.56 11.23 -8.17
N ALA A 73 -9.47 10.76 -9.42
CA ALA A 73 -10.61 10.74 -10.34
C ALA A 73 -11.79 9.92 -9.78
N ALA A 74 -11.51 8.78 -9.13
CA ALA A 74 -12.54 7.96 -8.50
C ALA A 74 -13.20 8.64 -7.29
N LEU A 75 -12.44 9.41 -6.50
CA LEU A 75 -12.99 10.24 -5.42
C LEU A 75 -13.89 11.35 -5.97
N GLU A 76 -13.44 12.05 -7.01
CA GLU A 76 -14.22 13.11 -7.68
C GLU A 76 -15.52 12.57 -8.29
N ALA A 77 -15.49 11.34 -8.80
CA ALA A 77 -16.66 10.63 -9.32
C ALA A 77 -17.54 9.95 -8.24
N GLY A 78 -17.16 10.04 -6.96
CA GLY A 78 -17.89 9.40 -5.85
C GLY A 78 -17.84 7.86 -5.83
N MET A 79 -16.91 7.26 -6.57
CA MET A 79 -16.71 5.80 -6.66
C MET A 79 -15.84 5.23 -5.53
N ALA A 80 -15.10 6.10 -4.84
CA ALA A 80 -14.39 5.79 -3.61
C ALA A 80 -14.89 6.75 -2.53
N LYS A 81 -15.19 6.21 -1.35
CA LYS A 81 -15.57 7.04 -0.21
C LYS A 81 -14.48 7.05 0.85
N LYS A 82 -14.49 8.09 1.69
CA LYS A 82 -13.51 8.21 2.78
C LYS A 82 -13.65 7.09 3.79
N GLU A 83 -14.86 6.57 3.94
CA GLU A 83 -15.18 5.50 4.88
C GLU A 83 -14.66 4.14 4.41
N ASP A 84 -14.37 3.98 3.11
CA ASP A 84 -13.89 2.73 2.52
C ASP A 84 -12.39 2.48 2.76
N VAL A 85 -11.73 3.35 3.54
CA VAL A 85 -10.27 3.43 3.61
C VAL A 85 -9.73 2.83 4.91
N PRO A 86 -9.40 1.53 4.93
CA PRO A 86 -8.69 0.94 6.06
C PRO A 86 -7.22 1.40 6.09
N GLY A 87 -6.77 1.83 7.26
CA GLY A 87 -5.35 2.05 7.55
C GLY A 87 -4.82 3.47 7.32
N ALA A 88 -3.62 3.72 7.87
CA ALA A 88 -3.06 5.06 8.00
C ALA A 88 -2.58 5.70 6.69
N ALA A 89 -2.04 4.91 5.76
CA ALA A 89 -1.47 5.42 4.51
C ALA A 89 -2.54 6.01 3.56
N PRO A 90 -3.59 5.26 3.17
CA PRO A 90 -4.63 5.83 2.33
C PRO A 90 -5.46 6.90 3.08
N PHE A 91 -5.52 6.87 4.42
CA PHE A 91 -6.07 7.99 5.20
C PHE A 91 -5.26 9.29 5.06
N SER A 92 -3.92 9.20 5.11
CA SER A 92 -3.04 10.36 4.90
C SER A 92 -3.25 10.97 3.51
N MET A 93 -3.41 10.13 2.49
CA MET A 93 -3.75 10.62 1.15
C MET A 93 -5.09 11.36 1.13
N LEU A 94 -6.15 10.82 1.74
CA LEU A 94 -7.46 11.49 1.78
C LEU A 94 -7.42 12.91 2.38
N LEU A 95 -6.57 13.15 3.37
CA LEU A 95 -6.37 14.49 3.94
C LEU A 95 -5.67 15.45 2.98
N LEU A 96 -4.89 14.91 2.05
CA LEU A 96 -4.06 15.64 1.10
C LEU A 96 -4.70 15.77 -0.28
N VAL A 97 -5.75 15.00 -0.62
CA VAL A 97 -6.58 15.18 -1.82
C VAL A 97 -7.44 16.45 -1.68
N ARG A 98 -6.77 17.60 -1.74
CA ARG A 98 -7.36 18.93 -1.83
C ARG A 98 -6.43 19.83 -2.63
N GLY A 99 -7.01 20.71 -3.43
CA GLY A 99 -6.26 21.68 -4.21
C GLY A 99 -6.99 22.05 -5.51
N PRO A 100 -6.40 22.96 -6.31
CA PRO A 100 -7.00 23.43 -7.55
C PRO A 100 -6.99 22.39 -8.68
N THR A 101 -6.09 21.41 -8.65
CA THR A 101 -5.95 20.37 -9.68
C THR A 101 -5.54 19.02 -9.08
N PRO A 102 -5.82 17.89 -9.78
CA PRO A 102 -5.33 16.57 -9.38
C PRO A 102 -3.80 16.50 -9.24
N ASP A 103 -3.06 17.17 -10.13
CA ASP A 103 -1.59 17.19 -10.07
C ASP A 103 -1.06 17.92 -8.82
N PHE A 104 -1.70 19.01 -8.43
CA PHE A 104 -1.35 19.70 -7.19
C PHE A 104 -1.60 18.81 -5.97
N ALA A 105 -2.75 18.12 -5.94
CA ALA A 105 -3.04 17.16 -4.88
C ALA A 105 -2.01 16.03 -4.83
N LEU A 106 -1.59 15.50 -5.99
CA LEU A 106 -0.54 14.48 -6.07
C LEU A 106 0.82 15.00 -5.61
N GLY A 107 1.19 16.23 -5.94
CA GLY A 107 2.40 16.86 -5.43
C GLY A 107 2.42 16.92 -3.89
N ARG A 108 1.29 17.27 -3.27
CA ARG A 108 1.16 17.26 -1.80
C ARG A 108 1.25 15.85 -1.21
N ILE A 109 0.66 14.87 -1.87
CA ILE A 109 0.74 13.47 -1.46
C ILE A 109 2.17 12.95 -1.58
N PHE A 110 2.86 13.24 -2.69
CA PHE A 110 4.25 12.86 -2.90
C PHE A 110 5.16 13.45 -1.83
N GLU A 111 5.00 14.74 -1.53
CA GLU A 111 5.76 15.42 -0.46
C GLU A 111 5.56 14.77 0.92
N ALA A 112 4.32 14.37 1.23
CA ALA A 112 4.05 13.66 2.49
C ALA A 112 4.65 12.25 2.50
N ALA A 113 4.56 11.51 1.39
CA ALA A 113 5.17 10.19 1.24
C ALA A 113 6.69 10.27 1.35
N LEU A 114 7.31 11.31 0.78
CA LEU A 114 8.74 11.60 0.88
C LEU A 114 9.16 11.74 2.34
N ARG A 115 8.49 12.61 3.11
CA ARG A 115 8.81 12.81 4.53
C ARG A 115 8.66 11.50 5.31
N ALA A 116 7.57 10.77 5.09
CA ALA A 116 7.32 9.50 5.74
C ALA A 116 8.32 8.38 5.36
N ALA A 117 8.86 8.42 4.13
CA ALA A 117 9.86 7.45 3.69
C ALA A 117 11.24 7.76 4.28
N LEU A 118 11.58 9.04 4.39
CA LEU A 118 12.88 9.48 4.89
C LEU A 118 12.95 9.60 6.41
N GLU A 119 11.83 9.55 7.11
CA GLU A 119 11.79 9.50 8.57
C GLU A 119 12.67 8.36 9.10
N ASP A 120 12.51 7.14 8.60
CA ASP A 120 13.35 5.99 8.98
C ASP A 120 14.82 6.17 8.58
N VAL A 121 15.06 6.82 7.44
CA VAL A 121 16.41 7.03 6.90
C VAL A 121 17.19 8.01 7.77
N PHE A 122 16.54 9.06 8.24
CA PHE A 122 17.13 10.08 9.10
C PHE A 122 17.01 9.76 10.59
N ALA A 123 16.06 8.93 11.03
CA ALA A 123 15.95 8.52 12.43
C ALA A 123 16.97 7.43 12.80
N ALA A 124 17.31 6.55 11.85
CA ALA A 124 18.37 5.56 12.04
C ALA A 124 19.79 6.15 11.96
N SER A 125 19.89 7.47 11.76
CA SER A 125 21.11 8.18 11.44
C SER A 125 21.12 9.46 12.27
N ASP A 126 21.93 9.55 13.32
CA ASP A 126 22.09 10.77 14.10
C ASP A 126 22.28 12.00 13.17
N ALA A 127 21.97 13.22 13.64
CA ALA A 127 21.91 14.44 12.80
C ALA A 127 23.19 14.78 11.98
N TYR A 128 24.28 14.03 12.16
CA TYR A 128 25.58 14.14 11.48
C TYR A 128 25.93 12.96 10.58
N THR A 129 24.98 12.10 10.24
CA THR A 129 25.31 10.88 9.52
C THR A 129 25.67 11.17 8.07
N SER A 130 26.83 10.66 7.64
CA SER A 130 27.35 10.82 6.29
C SER A 130 26.37 10.32 5.23
N GLU A 131 26.42 10.94 4.05
CA GLU A 131 25.59 10.61 2.90
C GLU A 131 25.60 9.11 2.57
N GLY A 132 26.75 8.44 2.75
CA GLY A 132 26.90 7.01 2.52
C GLY A 132 26.06 6.12 3.45
N ILE A 133 25.91 6.48 4.73
CA ILE A 133 25.05 5.71 5.65
C ILE A 133 23.57 5.93 5.31
N GLN A 134 23.19 7.15 4.93
CA GLN A 134 21.83 7.44 4.50
C GLN A 134 21.49 6.63 3.23
N GLN A 135 22.41 6.55 2.27
CA GLN A 135 22.25 5.72 1.07
C GLN A 135 22.13 4.22 1.41
N SER A 136 22.99 3.71 2.29
CA SER A 136 22.93 2.31 2.73
C SER A 136 21.61 1.99 3.43
N THR A 137 21.13 2.88 4.30
CA THR A 137 19.84 2.73 4.98
C THR A 137 18.68 2.81 4.00
N ALA A 138 18.67 3.76 3.07
CA ALA A 138 17.66 3.85 2.03
C ALA A 138 17.61 2.57 1.17
N THR A 139 18.77 2.02 0.82
CA THR A 139 18.87 0.74 0.11
C THR A 139 18.24 -0.40 0.90
N ARG A 140 18.53 -0.50 2.21
CA ARG A 140 17.93 -1.51 3.08
C ARG A 140 16.41 -1.36 3.17
N GLU A 141 15.90 -0.15 3.39
CA GLU A 141 14.46 0.09 3.49
C GLU A 141 13.74 -0.16 2.16
N PHE A 142 14.37 0.14 1.03
CA PHE A 142 13.85 -0.19 -0.30
C PHE A 142 13.56 -1.70 -0.44
N TRP A 143 14.53 -2.54 -0.06
CA TRP A 143 14.36 -4.00 -0.13
C TRP A 143 13.40 -4.52 0.92
N LYS A 144 13.47 -4.01 2.15
CA LYS A 144 12.57 -4.40 3.26
C LYS A 144 11.09 -4.13 2.94
N ARG A 145 10.80 -3.08 2.16
CA ARG A 145 9.45 -2.73 1.72
C ARG A 145 9.02 -3.43 0.43
N ASN A 146 9.85 -4.34 -0.11
CA ASN A 146 9.61 -5.04 -1.37
C ASN A 146 9.33 -4.09 -2.55
N CYS A 147 10.03 -2.95 -2.60
CA CYS A 147 9.77 -1.90 -3.58
C CYS A 147 9.91 -2.38 -5.04
N SER A 148 10.77 -3.37 -5.29
CA SER A 148 10.94 -3.99 -6.62
C SER A 148 9.68 -4.72 -7.13
N LEU A 149 8.75 -5.11 -6.25
CA LEU A 149 7.51 -5.83 -6.61
C LEU A 149 6.34 -4.88 -6.92
N ILE A 150 6.50 -3.57 -6.69
CA ILE A 150 5.43 -2.61 -6.91
C ILE A 150 5.34 -2.30 -8.40
N GLY A 151 4.19 -2.58 -9.03
CA GLY A 151 3.94 -2.23 -10.43
C GLY A 151 4.81 -2.98 -11.44
N SER A 152 5.32 -4.14 -11.05
CA SER A 152 6.02 -5.12 -11.90
C SER A 152 5.05 -6.02 -12.67
#